data_AF-A0A176RTN1-F1
#
_entry.id   AF-A0A176RTN1-F1
#
_cell.length_a   1.000
_cell.length_b   1.000
_cell.length_c   1.000
_cell.angle_alpha   90.00
_cell.angle_beta   90.00
_cell.angle_gamma   90.00
#
_symmetry.space_group_name_H-M   'P 1'
#
loop_
_entity.id
_entity.type
_entity.pdbx_description
1 polymer ?
#
loop_
_entity_poly.entity_id
_entity_poly.type
_entity_poly.pdbx_seq_one_letter_code
_entity_poly.pdbx_strand_id
1 'polypeptide(L)'
;MTTESSHHQALQAALDAFIQTPSMEEALKVLQAYPDLLTDQADILLASIITSARQQGHEITAQALDERRDFIRNVREDIEQKEKQVCH
;
A
#
# COMPACT_ATOMS: atom_id res chain seq x y z
N MET A 1 9.09 -1.45 26.35
CA MET A 1 9.15 -2.28 25.11
C MET A 1 7.74 -2.84 24.97
N THR A 2 6.84 -2.30 24.15
CA THR A 2 6.78 -2.51 22.70
C THR A 2 5.67 -1.62 22.09
N THR A 3 5.98 -0.39 21.66
CA THR A 3 5.05 0.40 20.84
C THR A 3 5.14 0.05 19.34
N GLU A 4 6.24 -0.57 18.91
CA GLU A 4 6.45 -0.95 17.50
C GLU A 4 5.59 -2.14 17.04
N SER A 5 5.27 -3.09 17.95
CA SER A 5 4.54 -4.31 17.58
C SER A 5 3.09 -4.03 17.17
N SER A 6 2.43 -3.06 17.80
CA SER A 6 1.03 -2.71 17.51
C SER A 6 0.89 -1.91 16.22
N HIS A 7 1.84 -1.03 15.91
CA HIS A 7 1.83 -0.25 14.67
C HIS A 7 2.10 -1.16 13.46
N HIS A 8 3.07 -2.09 13.57
CA HIS A 8 3.32 -3.08 12.53
C HIS A 8 2.08 -3.94 12.25
N GLN A 9 1.39 -4.41 13.31
CA GLN A 9 0.18 -5.22 13.15
C GLN A 9 -0.97 -4.45 12.49
N ALA A 10 -1.15 -3.17 12.84
CA ALA A 10 -2.15 -2.31 12.21
C ALA A 10 -1.84 -2.09 10.73
N LEU A 11 -0.58 -1.84 10.39
CA LEU A 11 -0.13 -1.68 9.00
C LEU A 11 -0.32 -2.97 8.20
N GLN A 12 -0.05 -4.13 8.81
CA GLN A 12 -0.26 -5.43 8.18
C GLN A 12 -1.74 -5.70 7.90
N ALA A 13 -2.62 -5.38 8.85
CA ALA A 13 -4.07 -5.50 8.66
C ALA A 13 -4.60 -4.54 7.59
N ALA A 14 -4.08 -3.31 7.54
CA ALA A 14 -4.41 -2.35 6.50
C ALA A 14 -3.95 -2.81 5.10
N LEU A 15 -2.74 -3.38 5.00
CA LEU A 15 -2.24 -4.00 3.77
C LEU A 15 -3.10 -5.19 3.34
N ASP A 16 -3.48 -6.07 4.27
CA ASP A 16 -4.33 -7.22 3.96
C ASP A 16 -5.71 -6.77 3.48
N ALA A 17 -6.34 -5.81 4.18
CA ALA A 17 -7.59 -5.21 3.76
C ALA A 17 -7.49 -4.56 2.37
N PHE A 18 -6.38 -3.87 2.10
CA PHE A 18 -6.07 -3.33 0.79
C PHE A 18 -5.95 -4.44 -0.25
N ILE A 19 -5.19 -5.51 -0.01
CA ILE A 19 -5.00 -6.65 -0.92
C ILE A 19 -6.30 -7.42 -1.18
N GLN A 20 -7.24 -7.41 -0.22
CA GLN A 20 -8.55 -8.04 -0.39
C GLN A 20 -9.55 -7.17 -1.17
N THR A 21 -9.26 -5.89 -1.45
CA THR A 21 -10.23 -5.04 -2.16
C THR A 21 -10.45 -5.53 -3.59
N PRO A 22 -11.70 -5.73 -4.03
CA PRO A 22 -12.00 -6.21 -5.38
C PRO A 22 -11.86 -5.12 -6.46
N SER A 23 -11.85 -3.84 -6.07
CA SER A 23 -11.87 -2.70 -6.98
C SER A 23 -10.91 -1.59 -6.53
N MET A 24 -10.43 -0.79 -7.49
CA MET A 24 -9.58 0.39 -7.22
C MET A 24 -10.27 1.45 -6.34
N GLU A 25 -11.59 1.63 -6.46
CA GLU A 25 -12.34 2.57 -5.60
C GLU A 25 -12.34 2.15 -4.13
N GLU A 26 -12.52 0.87 -3.84
CA GLU A 26 -12.43 0.33 -2.47
C GLU A 26 -11.00 0.44 -1.96
N ALA A 27 -10.01 0.17 -2.82
CA ALA A 27 -8.60 0.33 -2.53
C ALA A 27 -8.28 1.78 -2.12
N LEU A 28 -8.82 2.77 -2.83
CA LEU A 28 -8.71 4.20 -2.49
C LEU A 28 -9.32 4.55 -1.15
N LYS A 29 -10.47 3.97 -0.78
CA LYS A 29 -11.08 4.20 0.53
C LYS A 29 -10.18 3.68 1.65
N VAL A 30 -9.56 2.51 1.45
CA VAL A 30 -8.59 1.95 2.40
C VAL A 30 -7.37 2.85 2.52
N LEU A 31 -6.81 3.35 1.41
CA LEU A 31 -5.68 4.28 1.44
C LEU A 31 -6.01 5.61 2.15
N GLN A 32 -7.24 6.12 1.98
CA GLN A 32 -7.70 7.31 2.69
C GLN A 32 -7.93 7.06 4.19
N ALA A 33 -8.41 5.86 4.55
CA ALA A 33 -8.62 5.46 5.94
C ALA A 33 -7.29 5.20 6.69
N TYR A 34 -6.27 4.74 5.96
CA TYR A 34 -4.95 4.39 6.49
C TYR A 34 -3.85 5.16 5.75
N PRO A 35 -3.59 6.43 6.09
CA PRO A 35 -2.53 7.22 5.46
C PRO A 35 -1.14 6.63 5.66
N ASP A 36 -0.94 5.76 6.66
CA ASP A 36 0.29 4.98 6.85
C ASP A 36 0.63 4.12 5.63
N LEU A 37 -0.36 3.68 4.83
CA LEU A 37 -0.14 2.94 3.58
C LEU A 37 0.49 3.79 2.47
N LEU A 38 0.36 5.12 2.55
CA LEU A 38 0.93 6.07 1.59
C LEU A 38 2.36 6.48 1.99
N THR A 39 2.90 5.92 3.07
CA THR A 39 4.27 6.21 3.53
C THR A 39 5.29 5.31 2.82
N ASP A 40 6.55 5.73 2.81
CA ASP A 40 7.64 4.91 2.29
C ASP A 40 7.85 3.62 3.09
N GLN A 41 7.43 3.59 4.35
CA GLN A 41 7.50 2.38 5.17
C GLN A 41 6.56 1.27 4.68
N ALA A 42 5.35 1.63 4.25
CA ALA A 42 4.42 0.69 3.62
C ALA A 42 4.96 0.17 2.28
N ASP A 43 5.59 1.05 1.50
CA ASP A 43 6.22 0.68 0.22
C ASP A 43 7.34 -0.36 0.40
N ILE A 44 8.23 -0.13 1.39
CA ILE A 44 9.31 -1.07 1.74
C ILE A 44 8.74 -2.42 2.19
N LEU A 45 7.67 -2.43 2.99
CA LEU A 45 7.02 -3.65 3.43
C LEU A 45 6.39 -4.42 2.25
N LEU A 46 5.66 -3.73 1.37
CA LEU A 46 5.12 -4.31 0.14
C LEU A 46 6.22 -4.91 -0.72
N ALA A 47 7.31 -4.19 -0.94
CA ALA A 47 8.46 -4.69 -1.72
C ALA A 47 9.08 -5.95 -1.09
N SER A 48 9.18 -6.00 0.24
CA SER A 48 9.64 -7.19 0.95
C SER A 48 8.68 -8.38 0.76
N ILE A 49 7.37 -8.16 0.88
CA ILE A 49 6.35 -9.20 0.69
C ILE A 49 6.37 -9.73 -0.75
N ILE A 50 6.46 -8.84 -1.75
CA ILE A 50 6.59 -9.21 -3.17
C ILE A 50 7.84 -10.07 -3.38
N THR A 51 8.97 -9.64 -2.83
CA THR A 51 10.23 -10.38 -2.96
C THR A 51 10.12 -11.76 -2.35
N SER A 52 9.54 -11.88 -1.14
CA SER A 52 9.29 -13.17 -0.50
C SER A 52 8.31 -14.04 -1.29
N ALA A 53 7.24 -13.46 -1.86
CA ALA A 53 6.29 -14.19 -2.70
C ALA A 53 6.97 -14.76 -3.95
N ARG A 54 7.83 -13.98 -4.62
CA ARG A 54 8.63 -14.45 -5.77
C ARG A 54 9.57 -15.59 -5.38
N GLN A 55 10.27 -15.45 -4.25
CA GLN A 55 11.17 -16.49 -3.75
C GLN A 55 10.45 -17.80 -3.40
N GLN A 56 9.19 -17.72 -2.96
CA GLN A 56 8.35 -18.89 -2.66
C GLN A 56 7.67 -19.50 -3.89
N GLY A 57 7.83 -18.89 -5.08
CA GLY A 57 7.16 -19.34 -6.32
C GLY A 57 5.72 -18.86 -6.46
N HIS A 58 5.26 -17.94 -5.60
CA HIS A 58 3.95 -17.31 -5.71
C HIS A 58 3.96 -16.14 -6.70
N GLU A 59 4.29 -16.41 -7.97
CA GLU A 59 4.43 -15.37 -9.01
C GLU A 59 3.14 -14.58 -9.24
N ILE A 60 1.97 -15.23 -9.26
CA ILE A 60 0.67 -14.56 -9.43
C ILE A 60 0.43 -13.57 -8.29
N THR A 61 0.70 -13.99 -7.05
CA THR A 61 0.57 -13.11 -5.89
C THR A 61 1.55 -11.96 -5.96
N ALA A 62 2.80 -12.22 -6.34
CA ALA A 62 3.81 -11.18 -6.49
C ALA A 62 3.42 -10.15 -7.56
N GLN A 63 2.85 -10.59 -8.68
CA GLN A 63 2.39 -9.69 -9.74
C GLN A 63 1.20 -8.85 -9.30
N ALA A 64 0.19 -9.47 -8.66
CA ALA A 64 -0.98 -8.74 -8.15
C ALA A 64 -0.58 -7.69 -7.09
N LEU A 65 0.43 -7.98 -6.27
CA LEU A 65 0.98 -7.02 -5.31
C LEU A 65 1.79 -5.90 -5.99
N ASP A 66 2.48 -6.19 -7.09
CA ASP A 66 3.20 -5.21 -7.90
C ASP A 66 2.22 -4.18 -8.50
N GLU A 67 1.13 -4.66 -9.13
CA GLU A 67 0.06 -3.81 -9.68
C GLU A 67 -0.56 -2.90 -8.61
N ARG A 68 -0.78 -3.46 -7.41
CA ARG A 68 -1.27 -2.73 -6.25
C ARG A 68 -0.28 -1.67 -5.76
N ARG A 69 1.02 -1.95 -5.80
CA ARG A 69 2.07 -0.99 -5.43
C ARG A 69 2.14 0.17 -6.42
N ASP A 70 2.06 -0.12 -7.71
CA ASP A 70 1.98 0.92 -8.75
C ASP A 70 0.74 1.81 -8.55
N PHE A 71 -0.39 1.23 -8.15
CA PHE A 71 -1.58 2.00 -7.83
C PHE A 71 -1.35 2.98 -6.67
N ILE A 72 -0.76 2.54 -5.55
CA ILE A 72 -0.43 3.40 -4.41
C ILE A 72 0.46 4.57 -4.85
N ARG A 73 1.46 4.29 -5.69
CA ARG A 73 2.35 5.31 -6.22
C ARG A 73 1.61 6.35 -7.07
N ASN A 74 0.75 5.91 -8.00
CA ASN A 74 -0.06 6.82 -8.80
C ASN A 74 -0.99 7.68 -7.94
N VAL A 75 -1.57 7.12 -6.87
CA VAL A 75 -2.40 7.86 -5.92
C VAL A 75 -1.59 8.89 -5.13
N ARG A 76 -0.38 8.54 -4.67
CA ARG A 76 0.55 9.51 -4.02
C ARG A 76 0.86 10.67 -4.98
N GLU A 77 1.20 10.35 -6.22
CA GLU A 77 1.48 11.36 -7.24
C GLU A 77 0.25 12.24 -7.51
N ASP A 78 -0.97 11.67 -7.64
CA ASP A 78 -2.21 12.46 -7.84
C ASP A 78 -2.50 13.41 -6.67
N ILE A 79 -2.26 12.98 -5.43
CA ILE A 79 -2.41 13.81 -4.22
C ILE A 79 -1.41 14.97 -4.27
N GLU A 80 -0.13 14.70 -4.56
CA GLU A 80 0.91 15.72 -4.69
C GLU A 80 0.61 16.71 -5.84
N GLN A 81 0.02 16.25 -6.94
CA GLN A 81 -0.38 17.12 -8.05
C GLN A 81 -1.60 17.98 -7.70
N LYS A 82 -2.58 17.43 -6.98
CA LYS A 82 -3.74 18.20 -6.50
C LYS A 82 -3.34 19.32 -5.54
N GLU A 83 -2.38 19.09 -4.65
CA GLU A 83 -1.88 20.15 -3.76
C GLU A 83 -1.24 21.32 -4.53
N LYS A 84 -0.62 21.05 -5.68
CA LYS A 84 -0.08 22.11 -6.55
C LYS A 84 -1.14 22.89 -7.31
N GLN A 85 -2.35 22.34 -7.50
CA GLN A 85 -3.42 23.00 -8.25
C GLN A 85 -4.31 23.91 -7.38
N VAL A 86 -4.26 23.78 -6.05
CA VAL A 86 -5.06 24.61 -5.11
C VAL A 86 -4.51 26.04 -4.95
N CYS A 87 -3.33 26.35 -5.50
CA CYS A 87 -2.74 27.70 -5.49
C CYS A 87 -2.86 28.48 -6.81
N HIS A 88 -3.84 28.18 -7.68
CA HIS A 88 -4.13 29.00 -8.87
C HIS A 88 -5.39 29.84 -8.73
#